data_AF-A0A1W9H895-F1
#
_entry.id   AF-A0A1W9H895-F1
#
_cell.length_a   1.000
_cell.length_b   1.000
_cell.length_c   1.000
_cell.angle_alpha   90.00
_cell.angle_beta   90.00
_cell.angle_gamma   90.00
#
_symmetry.space_group_name_H-M   'P 1'
#
loop_
_entity.id
_entity.type
_entity.pdbx_description
1 polymer ?
#
loop_
_entity_poly.entity_id
_entity_poly.type
_entity_poly.pdbx_seq_one_letter_code
_entity_poly.pdbx_strand_id
1 'polypeptide(L)'
;MTDLNVEAIRAEVRAMNFTRGTPAEVAQWREDLAESRANLAIEDMTPTPNEDAFFDMLLEEGVSPSLMSQILLRLYDHPNADRSLPITPMRIGPAE
;
A
#
# COMPACT_ATOMS: atom_id res chain seq x y z
N MET A 1 -14.00 -8.62 5.69
CA MET A 1 -13.01 -8.66 4.60
C MET A 1 -13.07 -7.34 3.90
N THR A 2 -11.99 -6.58 4.00
CA THR A 2 -11.89 -5.19 3.59
C THR A 2 -11.74 -5.14 2.06
N ASP A 3 -12.75 -4.59 1.38
CA ASP A 3 -12.75 -4.46 -0.08
C ASP A 3 -11.87 -3.27 -0.49
N LEU A 4 -10.54 -3.49 -0.51
CA LEU A 4 -9.59 -2.53 -1.08
C LEU A 4 -9.90 -2.37 -2.56
N ASN A 5 -10.40 -1.19 -2.93
CA ASN A 5 -10.63 -0.82 -4.32
C ASN A 5 -9.30 -0.45 -4.97
N VAL A 6 -8.51 -1.47 -5.35
CA VAL A 6 -7.15 -1.32 -5.92
C VAL A 6 -7.15 -0.35 -7.10
N GLU A 7 -8.17 -0.40 -7.98
CA GLU A 7 -8.27 0.50 -9.13
C GLU A 7 -8.51 1.96 -8.74
N ALA A 8 -9.35 2.21 -7.72
CA ALA A 8 -9.60 3.56 -7.22
C ALA A 8 -8.33 4.14 -6.59
N ILE A 9 -7.64 3.34 -5.76
CA ILE A 9 -6.40 3.78 -5.11
C ILE A 9 -5.29 3.97 -6.15
N ARG A 10 -5.22 3.12 -7.18
CA ARG A 10 -4.29 3.30 -8.32
C ARG A 10 -4.49 4.68 -8.98
N ALA A 11 -5.73 5.11 -9.18
CA ALA A 11 -6.03 6.42 -9.75
C ALA A 11 -5.58 7.57 -8.84
N GLU A 12 -5.82 7.46 -7.53
CA GLU A 12 -5.40 8.46 -6.54
C GLU A 12 -3.87 8.54 -6.42
N VAL A 13 -3.19 7.39 -6.37
CA VAL A 13 -1.73 7.30 -6.37
C VAL A 13 -1.16 7.89 -7.66
N ARG A 14 -1.73 7.57 -8.82
CA ARG A 14 -1.26 8.15 -10.09
C ARG A 14 -1.46 9.66 -10.16
N ALA A 15 -2.51 10.19 -9.55
CA ALA A 15 -2.77 11.63 -9.43
C ALA A 15 -1.86 12.31 -8.39
N MET A 16 -1.28 11.54 -7.46
CA MET A 16 -0.37 12.05 -6.45
C MET A 16 0.99 12.42 -7.06
N ASN A 17 1.51 13.59 -6.69
CA ASN A 17 2.81 14.05 -7.13
C ASN A 17 3.91 13.62 -6.14
N PHE A 18 4.48 12.43 -6.35
CA PHE A 18 5.61 11.90 -5.58
C PHE A 18 6.77 11.48 -6.48
N THR A 19 7.95 11.34 -5.89
CA THR A 19 9.12 10.81 -6.60
C THR A 19 8.97 9.30 -6.75
N ARG A 20 8.67 8.85 -7.97
CA ARG A 20 8.66 7.43 -8.30
C ARG A 20 10.08 6.87 -8.25
N GLY A 21 10.22 5.68 -7.70
CA GLY A 21 11.47 4.92 -7.73
C GLY A 21 11.92 4.63 -9.16
N THR A 22 13.22 4.48 -9.33
CA THR A 22 13.76 3.96 -10.58
C THR A 22 13.38 2.48 -10.75
N PRO A 23 13.32 1.94 -11.99
CA PRO A 23 13.01 0.53 -12.20
C PRO A 23 13.96 -0.43 -11.46
N ALA A 24 15.22 -0.01 -11.24
CA ALA A 24 16.18 -0.76 -10.44
C ALA A 24 15.80 -0.79 -8.95
N GLU A 25 15.38 0.35 -8.39
CA GLU A 25 14.89 0.41 -7.00
C GLU A 25 13.60 -0.38 -6.83
N VAL A 26 12.67 -0.30 -7.79
CA VAL A 26 11.42 -1.06 -7.76
C VAL A 26 11.69 -2.57 -7.77
N ALA A 27 12.66 -3.04 -8.56
CA ALA A 27 13.08 -4.43 -8.55
C ALA A 27 13.61 -4.84 -7.16
N GLN A 28 14.47 -4.01 -6.57
CA GLN A 28 15.00 -4.25 -5.22
C GLN A 28 13.89 -4.25 -4.16
N TRP A 29 12.92 -3.34 -4.25
CA TRP A 29 11.78 -3.29 -3.32
C TRP A 29 10.86 -4.49 -3.48
N ARG A 30 10.67 -5.02 -4.70
CA ARG A 30 9.92 -6.26 -4.94
C ARG A 30 10.55 -7.45 -4.23
N GLU A 31 11.87 -7.56 -4.29
CA GLU A 31 12.62 -8.62 -3.60
C GLU A 31 12.49 -8.47 -2.08
N ASP A 32 12.69 -7.27 -1.54
CA ASP A 32 12.57 -6.98 -0.11
C ASP A 32 11.15 -7.23 0.43
N LEU A 33 10.11 -6.88 -0.33
CA LEU A 33 8.72 -7.19 -0.01
C LEU A 33 8.44 -8.70 -0.03
N ALA A 34 9.02 -9.45 -0.98
CA ALA A 34 8.88 -10.89 -1.03
C ALA A 34 9.53 -11.57 0.19
N GLU A 35 10.73 -11.13 0.58
CA GLU A 35 11.42 -11.61 1.78
C GLU A 35 10.65 -11.22 3.06
N SER A 36 10.20 -9.97 3.16
CA SER A 36 9.39 -9.51 4.30
C SER A 36 8.07 -10.28 4.42
N ARG A 37 7.42 -10.60 3.29
CA ARG A 37 6.21 -11.43 3.29
C ARG A 37 6.48 -12.87 3.70
N ALA A 38 7.62 -13.44 3.32
CA ALA A 38 8.03 -14.76 3.78
C ALA A 38 8.24 -14.76 5.31
N ASN A 39 8.81 -13.68 5.87
CA ASN A 39 8.95 -13.52 7.31
C ASN A 39 7.58 -13.38 8.01
N LEU A 40 6.69 -12.54 7.49
CA LEU A 40 5.33 -12.35 8.03
C LEU A 40 4.49 -13.64 7.96
N ALA A 41 4.70 -14.48 6.95
CA ALA A 41 4.04 -15.78 6.84
C ALA A 41 4.44 -16.75 7.96
N ILE A 42 5.67 -16.64 8.48
CA ILE A 42 6.10 -17.39 9.67
C ILE A 42 5.37 -16.88 10.93
N GLU A 43 5.05 -15.58 10.98
CA GLU A 43 4.33 -14.93 12.08
C GLU A 43 2.80 -15.04 11.99
N ASP A 44 2.27 -15.81 11.02
CA ASP A 44 0.83 -15.90 10.69
C ASP A 44 0.19 -14.54 10.33
N MET A 45 1.02 -13.55 9.98
CA MET A 45 0.61 -12.20 9.59
C MET A 45 0.65 -12.00 8.08
N THR A 46 0.32 -13.06 7.33
CA THR A 46 0.33 -12.99 5.86
C THR A 46 -0.72 -11.98 5.38
N PRO A 47 -0.36 -10.98 4.56
CA PRO A 47 -1.34 -10.09 3.97
C PRO A 47 -2.35 -10.87 3.13
N THR A 48 -3.61 -10.43 3.15
CA THR A 48 -4.66 -11.03 2.32
C THR A 48 -4.30 -10.92 0.83
N PRO A 49 -4.83 -11.79 -0.06
CA PRO A 49 -4.57 -11.69 -1.49
C PRO A 49 -4.98 -10.34 -2.11
N ASN A 50 -5.92 -9.63 -1.48
CA ASN A 50 -6.31 -8.29 -1.88
C ASN A 50 -5.24 -7.24 -1.52
N GLU A 51 -4.65 -7.35 -0.33
CA GLU A 51 -3.52 -6.52 0.08
C GLU A 51 -2.28 -6.80 -0.76
N ASP A 52 -2.03 -8.07 -1.11
CA ASP A 52 -0.94 -8.44 -2.00
C ASP A 52 -1.05 -7.78 -3.38
N ALA A 53 -2.21 -7.90 -4.02
CA ALA A 53 -2.48 -7.25 -5.30
C ALA A 53 -2.35 -5.72 -5.21
N PHE A 54 -2.71 -5.15 -4.08
CA PHE A 54 -2.51 -3.73 -3.79
C PHE A 54 -1.02 -3.35 -3.71
N PHE A 55 -0.20 -4.09 -2.98
CA PHE A 55 1.24 -3.83 -2.89
C PHE A 55 1.95 -3.97 -4.23
N ASP A 56 1.61 -5.01 -4.99
CA ASP A 56 2.19 -5.21 -6.32
C ASP A 56 1.84 -4.04 -7.25
N MET A 57 0.58 -3.58 -7.22
CA MET A 57 0.15 -2.41 -7.97
C MET A 57 0.92 -1.13 -7.60
N LEU A 58 1.17 -0.90 -6.31
CA LEU A 58 1.94 0.26 -5.87
C LEU A 58 3.39 0.19 -6.35
N LEU A 59 3.99 -1.01 -6.32
CA LEU A 59 5.34 -1.23 -6.83
C LEU A 59 5.42 -0.96 -8.33
N GLU A 60 4.42 -1.41 -9.10
CA GLU A 60 4.33 -1.11 -10.54
C GLU A 60 4.26 0.40 -10.83
N GLU A 61 3.57 1.18 -10.00
CA GLU A 61 3.50 2.64 -10.12
C GLU A 61 4.78 3.35 -9.59
N GLY A 62 5.76 2.60 -9.08
CA GLY A 62 7.04 3.10 -8.57
C GLY A 62 6.96 3.73 -7.19
N VAL A 63 5.98 3.34 -6.38
CA VAL A 63 5.81 3.81 -5.00
C VAL A 63 6.91 3.18 -4.13
N SER A 64 7.56 3.97 -3.27
CA SER A 64 8.55 3.46 -2.32
C SER A 64 7.86 2.77 -1.13
N PRO A 65 8.48 1.75 -0.49
CA PRO A 65 7.88 1.02 0.64
C PRO A 65 7.46 1.93 1.80
N SER A 66 8.20 3.02 2.04
CA SER A 66 7.83 4.06 3.02
C SER A 66 6.52 4.75 2.65
N LEU A 67 6.31 5.09 1.37
CA LEU A 67 5.08 5.71 0.90
C LEU A 67 3.91 4.71 0.87
N MET A 68 4.15 3.44 0.54
CA MET A 68 3.12 2.39 0.63
C MET A 68 2.54 2.29 2.04
N SER A 69 3.41 2.29 3.04
CA SER A 69 3.00 2.30 4.46
C SER A 69 2.14 3.52 4.79
N GLN A 70 2.51 4.70 4.31
CA GLN A 70 1.73 5.93 4.55
C GLN A 70 0.37 5.90 3.86
N ILE A 71 0.28 5.37 2.63
CA ILE A 71 -0.98 5.19 1.90
C ILE A 71 -1.89 4.23 2.67
N LEU A 72 -1.36 3.09 3.16
CA LEU A 72 -2.12 2.15 3.98
C LEU A 72 -2.63 2.80 5.27
N LEU A 73 -1.76 3.48 6.00
CA LEU A 73 -2.15 4.19 7.22
C LEU A 73 -3.25 5.21 6.92
N ARG A 74 -3.17 5.94 5.80
CA ARG A 74 -4.18 6.92 5.37
C ARG A 74 -5.50 6.25 5.00
N LEU A 75 -5.45 5.09 4.34
CA LEU A 75 -6.62 4.26 4.01
C LEU A 75 -7.32 3.75 5.27
N TYR A 76 -6.57 3.31 6.28
CA TYR A 76 -7.11 2.85 7.56
C TYR A 76 -7.46 3.99 8.53
N ASP A 77 -7.41 5.25 8.09
CA ASP A 77 -7.57 6.45 8.93
C ASP A 77 -6.70 6.44 10.20
N HIS A 78 -5.51 5.85 10.12
CA HIS A 78 -4.63 5.70 11.26
C HIS A 78 -4.08 7.07 11.72
N PRO A 79 -3.94 7.34 13.03
CA PRO A 79 -3.45 8.62 13.54
C PRO A 79 -2.02 8.98 13.07
N ASN A 80 -1.21 7.97 12.74
CA ASN A 80 0.16 8.15 12.21
C ASN A 80 0.20 8.40 10.69
N ALA A 81 -0.93 8.35 10.00
CA ALA A 81 -0.98 8.60 8.57
C ALA A 81 -0.63 10.05 8.24
N ASP A 82 0.10 10.26 7.15
CA ASP A 82 0.23 11.60 6.59
C ASP A 82 -1.13 12.05 6.02
N ARG A 83 -1.76 13.01 6.71
CA ARG A 83 -3.08 13.55 6.34
C ARG A 83 -3.03 14.47 5.12
N SER A 84 -1.83 14.84 4.66
CA SER A 84 -1.64 15.66 3.47
C SER A 84 -1.73 14.82 2.18
N LEU A 85 -1.70 13.50 2.30
CA LEU A 85 -1.88 12.60 1.18
C LEU A 85 -3.30 12.75 0.60
N PRO A 86 -3.44 12.94 -0.72
CA PRO A 86 -4.73 13.02 -1.39
C PRO A 86 -5.35 11.63 -1.58
N ILE A 87 -5.28 10.79 -0.56
CA ILE A 87 -5.84 9.44 -0.54
C ILE A 87 -7.09 9.46 0.33
N THR A 88 -8.19 9.03 -0.26
CA THR A 88 -9.46 8.92 0.43
C THR A 88 -9.37 7.77 1.44
N PRO A 89 -9.55 8.01 2.76
CA PRO A 89 -9.59 6.92 3.73
C PRO A 89 -10.70 5.95 3.34
N MET A 90 -10.40 4.66 3.42
CA MET A 90 -11.44 3.67 3.27
C MET A 90 -12.43 3.90 4.41
N ARG A 91 -13.69 4.12 4.05
CA ARG A 91 -14.76 4.26 5.03
C ARG A 91 -15.01 2.87 5.65
N ILE A 92 -14.17 2.49 6.61
CA ILE A 92 -14.49 1.47 7.60
C ILE A 92 -15.70 2.03 8.35
N GLY A 93 -16.90 1.68 7.86
CA GLY A 93 -18.15 2.06 8.51
C GLY A 93 -18.10 1.64 9.97
N PRO A 94 -18.71 2.41 10.89
CA PRO A 94 -18.87 1.92 12.26
C PRO A 94 -19.59 0.57 12.17
N ALA A 95 -19.01 -0.46 12.78
CA ALA A 95 -19.81 -1.60 13.18
C ALA A 95 -20.82 -1.05 14.21
N GLU A 96 -22.04 -0.81 13.76
CA GLU A 96 -23.19 -0.51 14.63
C GLU A 96 -23.49 -1.69 15.57
#